data_AF-A0A9N9NVK1-F1
#
_entry.id   AF-A0A9N9NVK1-F1
#
_cell.length_a   1.000
_cell.length_b   1.000
_cell.length_c   1.000
_cell.angle_alpha   90.00
_cell.angle_beta   90.00
_cell.angle_gamma   90.00
#
_symmetry.space_group_name_H-M   'P 1'
#
loop_
_entity.id
_entity.type
_entity.pdbx_description
1 polymer ?
#
loop_
_entity_poly.entity_id
_entity_poly.type
_entity_poly.pdbx_seq_one_letter_code
_entity_poly.pdbx_strand_id
1 'polypeptide(L)'
;MTNGEGYHNFHHEFPKDYRNGYRPFDYDPSKWLIWFFHTFTNQVTSVYRVPSNEVRKARANIDLYKAQKEREKCDWGTDPTLLPTMTYDVYQTKVKDEGKEWLLIDDFVLDVKDFTSAHPGGEKILRAYYGKDSTKAFYGGLNNHTKAARTMLSMLRIAKIEKNE
;
A
#
# COMPACT_ATOMS: atom_id res chain seq x y z
N MET A 1 10.47 23.01 -2.77
CA MET A 1 11.57 23.42 -1.87
C MET A 1 11.02 23.45 -0.45
N THR A 2 11.38 22.49 0.40
CA THR A 2 11.26 22.62 1.86
C THR A 2 12.67 22.84 2.41
N ASN A 3 13.27 23.98 2.02
CA ASN A 3 14.69 24.30 2.21
C ASN A 3 15.02 24.73 3.66
N GLY A 4 14.48 24.03 4.65
CA GLY A 4 14.76 24.30 6.07
C GLY A 4 14.29 23.18 6.99
N GLU A 5 13.11 22.61 6.74
CA GLU A 5 12.55 21.55 7.59
C GLU A 5 13.34 20.24 7.49
N GLY A 6 13.88 19.89 6.32
CA GLY A 6 14.67 18.67 6.14
C GLY A 6 15.99 18.66 6.91
N TYR A 7 16.62 19.82 7.08
CA TYR A 7 17.89 19.99 7.80
C TYR A 7 17.70 19.92 9.31
N HIS A 8 16.74 20.70 9.81
CA HIS A 8 16.37 20.64 11.23
C HIS A 8 15.94 19.23 11.65
N ASN A 9 15.19 18.50 10.80
CA ASN A 9 14.80 17.12 11.08
C ASN A 9 16.00 16.17 11.19
N PHE A 10 17.01 16.32 10.33
CA PHE A 10 18.20 15.46 10.40
C PHE A 10 19.03 15.73 11.65
N HIS A 11 19.24 17.00 12.01
CA HIS A 11 19.99 17.34 13.22
C HIS A 11 19.25 16.93 14.50
N HIS A 12 17.92 17.06 14.55
CA HIS A 12 17.13 16.55 15.68
C HIS A 12 17.17 15.02 15.80
N GLU A 13 17.13 14.31 14.68
CA GLU A 13 17.22 12.85 14.65
C GLU A 13 18.63 12.34 15.00
N PHE A 14 19.66 13.03 14.51
CA PHE A 14 21.06 12.63 14.61
C PHE A 14 21.94 13.77 15.16
N PRO A 15 21.73 14.21 16.41
CA PRO A 15 22.40 15.40 16.95
C PRO A 15 23.92 15.25 17.10
N LYS A 16 24.42 14.00 17.12
CA LYS A 16 25.85 13.70 17.21
C LYS A 16 26.55 13.77 15.85
N ASP A 17 25.82 13.69 14.73
CA ASP A 17 26.42 13.85 13.41
C ASP A 17 26.86 15.31 13.23
N TYR A 18 28.11 15.52 12.83
CA TYR A 18 28.60 16.89 12.61
C TYR A 18 27.94 17.60 11.41
N ARG A 19 27.15 16.87 10.60
CA ARG A 19 26.39 17.40 9.46
C ARG A 19 24.96 17.73 9.88
N ASN A 20 24.41 18.78 9.27
CA ASN A 20 23.00 19.15 9.35
C ASN A 20 22.13 18.42 8.30
N GLY A 21 22.74 17.61 7.42
CA GLY A 21 22.06 16.85 6.39
C GLY A 21 22.93 15.69 5.86
N TYR A 22 22.28 14.60 5.44
CA TYR A 22 23.00 13.40 5.01
C TYR A 22 23.56 13.49 3.59
N ARG A 23 23.07 14.40 2.73
CA ARG A 23 23.56 14.49 1.34
C ARG A 23 24.85 15.31 1.29
N PRO A 24 25.81 14.96 0.41
CA PRO A 24 27.05 15.71 0.27
C PRO A 24 26.84 17.20 -0.07
N PHE A 25 25.90 17.46 -0.98
CA PHE A 25 25.61 18.80 -1.52
C PHE A 25 24.52 19.56 -0.77
N ASP A 26 24.06 19.04 0.36
CA ASP A 26 23.18 19.80 1.25
C ASP A 26 23.90 21.08 1.71
N TYR A 27 23.23 22.24 1.61
CA TYR A 27 23.83 23.51 2.03
C TYR A 27 24.03 23.51 3.54
N ASP A 28 25.29 23.42 3.96
CA ASP A 28 25.70 23.37 5.35
C ASP A 28 27.13 23.93 5.44
N PRO A 29 27.28 25.25 5.64
CA PRO A 29 28.60 25.88 5.69
C PRO A 29 29.43 25.36 6.86
N SER A 30 28.79 24.97 7.97
CA SER A 30 29.45 24.38 9.14
C SER A 30 30.04 23.00 8.82
N LYS A 31 29.32 22.14 8.10
CA LYS A 31 29.85 20.84 7.61
C LYS A 31 31.09 21.02 6.75
N TRP A 32 31.09 21.98 5.83
CA TRP A 32 32.24 22.22 4.96
C TRP A 32 33.43 22.80 5.74
N LEU A 33 33.18 23.71 6.68
CA LEU A 33 34.21 24.29 7.53
C LEU A 33 34.85 23.24 8.46
N ILE A 34 34.03 22.43 9.15
CA ILE A 34 34.51 21.33 10.00
C ILE A 34 35.26 20.30 9.17
N TRP A 35 34.74 19.94 7.99
CA TRP A 35 35.44 19.02 7.08
C TRP A 35 36.78 19.60 6.63
N PHE A 36 36.85 20.89 6.29
CA PHE A 36 38.09 21.56 5.91
C PHE A 36 39.11 21.53 7.05
N PHE A 37 38.72 21.94 8.26
CA PHE A 37 39.62 21.91 9.42
C PHE A 37 40.04 20.50 9.81
N HIS A 38 39.16 19.50 9.71
CA HIS A 38 39.51 18.11 9.98
C HIS A 38 40.45 17.51 8.92
N THR A 39 40.34 17.95 7.66
CA THR A 39 41.10 17.37 6.53
C THR A 39 42.45 18.05 6.34
N PHE A 40 42.52 19.37 6.53
CA PHE A 40 43.70 20.19 6.19
C PHE A 40 44.42 20.78 7.39
N THR A 41 43.86 20.68 8.60
CA THR A 41 44.49 21.18 9.83
C THR A 41 44.38 20.16 10.96
N ASN A 42 45.15 20.32 12.04
CA ASN A 42 45.01 19.48 13.23
C ASN A 42 44.04 20.09 14.28
N GLN A 43 43.22 21.07 13.90
CA GLN A 43 42.32 21.77 14.83
C GLN A 43 41.08 20.94 15.20
N VAL A 44 40.66 20.02 14.33
CA VAL A 44 39.56 19.09 14.57
C VAL A 44 40.08 17.67 14.37
N THR A 45 40.35 16.97 15.47
CA THR A 45 41.00 15.65 15.45
C THR A 45 40.06 14.49 15.17
N SER A 46 38.75 14.67 15.42
CA SER A 46 37.75 13.64 15.14
C SER A 46 36.39 14.25 14.80
N VAL A 47 35.68 13.63 13.85
CA VAL A 47 34.31 13.97 13.51
C VAL A 47 33.47 12.70 13.53
N TYR A 48 32.29 12.78 14.15
CA TYR A 48 31.35 11.66 14.16
C TYR A 48 30.37 11.76 13.00
N ARG A 49 30.21 10.66 12.26
CA ARG A 49 29.19 10.48 11.23
C ARG A 49 28.31 9.31 11.60
N VAL A 50 27.00 9.51 11.53
CA VAL A 50 26.05 8.41 11.70
C VAL A 50 26.25 7.39 10.58
N PRO A 51 26.28 6.09 10.91
CA PRO A 51 26.37 5.03 9.90
C PRO A 51 25.26 5.15 8.85
N SER A 52 25.60 4.92 7.58
CA SER A 52 24.64 5.01 6.48
C SER A 52 23.42 4.09 6.66
N ASN A 53 23.58 2.97 7.37
CA ASN A 53 22.48 2.07 7.72
C ASN A 53 21.43 2.74 8.62
N GLU A 54 21.84 3.50 9.64
CA GLU A 54 20.88 4.17 10.54
C GLU A 54 20.13 5.28 9.81
N VAL A 55 20.82 6.03 8.94
CA VAL A 55 20.16 7.00 8.05
C VAL A 55 19.15 6.32 7.12
N ARG A 56 19.47 5.12 6.59
CA ARG A 56 18.54 4.33 5.76
C ARG A 56 17.32 3.86 6.56
N LYS A 57 17.50 3.39 7.80
CA LYS A 57 16.38 2.98 8.67
C LYS A 57 15.45 4.15 8.97
N ALA A 58 15.99 5.29 9.38
CA ALA A 58 15.19 6.49 9.67
C ALA A 58 14.37 6.92 8.44
N ARG A 59 14.98 6.91 7.24
CA ARG A 59 14.28 7.22 5.99
C ARG A 59 13.18 6.21 5.67
N ALA A 60 13.45 4.92 5.80
CA ALA A 60 12.45 3.88 5.57
C ALA A 60 11.24 4.03 6.51
N ASN A 61 11.47 4.39 7.77
CA ASN A 61 10.40 4.65 8.74
C ASN A 61 9.57 5.88 8.36
N ILE A 62 10.21 6.98 7.92
CA ILE A 62 9.50 8.17 7.44
C ILE A 62 8.67 7.86 6.18
N ASP A 63 9.24 7.10 5.24
CA ASP A 63 8.53 6.71 4.01
C ASP A 63 7.35 5.78 4.33
N LEU A 64 7.51 4.86 5.30
CA LEU A 64 6.44 4.01 5.81
C LEU A 64 5.33 4.83 6.49
N TYR A 65 5.69 5.79 7.34
CA TYR A 65 4.74 6.69 7.98
C TYR A 65 3.94 7.51 6.95
N LYS A 66 4.61 8.06 5.93
CA LYS A 66 3.94 8.79 4.84
C LYS A 66 3.00 7.87 4.05
N ALA A 67 3.45 6.66 3.71
CA ALA A 67 2.63 5.68 3.00
C ALA A 67 1.39 5.27 3.82
N GLN A 68 1.53 5.11 5.14
CA GLN A 68 0.41 4.85 6.05
C GLN A 68 -0.58 6.02 6.07
N LYS A 69 -0.08 7.25 6.20
CA LYS A 69 -0.92 8.46 6.20
C LYS A 69 -1.67 8.67 4.88
N GLU A 70 -1.05 8.38 3.74
CA GLU A 70 -1.77 8.40 2.46
C GLU A 70 -2.75 7.23 2.35
N ARG A 71 -2.38 6.04 2.86
CA ARG A 71 -3.26 4.88 2.91
C ARG A 71 -4.54 5.17 3.69
N GLU A 72 -4.48 5.89 4.80
CA GLU A 72 -5.65 6.28 5.62
C GLU A 72 -6.66 7.17 4.86
N LYS A 73 -6.22 7.88 3.81
CA LYS A 73 -7.10 8.71 2.98
C LYS A 73 -7.79 7.94 1.86
N CYS A 74 -7.32 6.74 1.55
CA CYS A 74 -7.89 5.93 0.49
C CYS A 74 -9.08 5.13 1.02
N ASP A 75 -10.11 4.98 0.19
CA ASP A 75 -11.17 4.02 0.42
C ASP A 75 -10.66 2.61 0.08
N TRP A 76 -10.74 1.70 1.05
CA TRP A 76 -10.33 0.30 0.90
C TRP A 76 -11.53 -0.64 0.87
N GLY A 77 -12.76 -0.11 0.92
CA GLY A 77 -13.98 -0.88 1.07
C GLY A 77 -14.21 -1.32 2.51
N THR A 78 -15.20 -2.19 2.71
CA THR A 78 -15.55 -2.71 4.02
C THR A 78 -14.49 -3.68 4.55
N ASP A 79 -14.14 -3.55 5.82
CA ASP A 79 -13.24 -4.48 6.49
C ASP A 79 -13.81 -5.92 6.41
N PRO A 80 -13.01 -6.92 5.99
CA PRO A 80 -13.49 -8.30 5.87
C PRO A 80 -14.09 -8.90 7.14
N THR A 81 -13.71 -8.40 8.33
CA THR A 81 -14.25 -8.85 9.62
C THR A 81 -15.63 -8.29 9.92
N LEU A 82 -16.01 -7.20 9.25
CA LEU A 82 -17.31 -6.55 9.40
C LEU A 82 -18.31 -6.98 8.31
N LEU A 83 -17.87 -7.75 7.32
CA LEU A 83 -18.76 -8.26 6.27
C LEU A 83 -19.73 -9.29 6.85
N PRO A 84 -21.02 -9.24 6.46
CA PRO A 84 -21.96 -10.28 6.83
C PRO A 84 -21.55 -11.62 6.24
N THR A 85 -21.94 -12.69 6.90
CA THR A 85 -21.74 -14.05 6.41
C THR A 85 -23.01 -14.57 5.73
N MET A 86 -22.86 -15.45 4.74
CA MET A 86 -23.98 -16.17 4.14
C MET A 86 -23.55 -17.56 3.71
N THR A 87 -24.51 -18.49 3.63
CA THR A 87 -24.26 -19.83 3.09
C THR A 87 -24.19 -19.79 1.56
N TYR A 88 -23.56 -20.82 0.99
CA TYR A 88 -23.48 -20.96 -0.47
C TYR A 88 -24.86 -21.11 -1.13
N ASP A 89 -25.82 -21.76 -0.46
CA ASP A 89 -27.18 -21.91 -0.98
C ASP A 89 -27.90 -20.56 -1.06
N VAL A 90 -27.76 -19.71 -0.03
CA VAL A 90 -28.31 -18.34 -0.07
C VAL A 90 -27.68 -17.55 -1.21
N TYR A 91 -26.37 -17.63 -1.40
CA TYR A 91 -25.69 -17.02 -2.54
C TYR A 91 -26.27 -17.49 -3.89
N GLN A 92 -26.48 -18.79 -4.05
CA GLN A 92 -27.08 -19.36 -5.27
C GLN A 92 -28.51 -18.86 -5.52
N THR A 93 -29.36 -18.86 -4.49
CA THR A 93 -30.74 -18.34 -4.56
C THR A 93 -30.77 -16.87 -4.94
N LYS A 94 -29.90 -16.04 -4.33
CA LYS A 94 -29.79 -14.61 -4.67
C LYS A 94 -29.47 -14.39 -6.14
N VAL A 95 -28.58 -15.19 -6.72
CA VAL A 95 -28.23 -15.05 -8.15
C VAL A 95 -29.34 -15.60 -9.06
N LYS A 96 -29.84 -16.81 -8.78
CA LYS A 96 -30.79 -17.51 -9.68
C LYS A 96 -32.21 -16.95 -9.61
N ASP A 97 -32.68 -16.68 -8.41
CA ASP A 97 -34.09 -16.39 -8.16
C ASP A 97 -34.33 -14.88 -8.06
N GLU A 98 -33.36 -14.12 -7.54
CA GLU A 98 -33.44 -12.65 -7.43
C GLU A 98 -32.64 -11.91 -8.52
N GLY A 99 -31.97 -12.62 -9.42
CA GLY A 99 -31.24 -12.04 -10.54
C GLY A 99 -30.05 -11.16 -10.13
N LYS A 100 -29.44 -11.41 -8.96
CA LYS A 100 -28.29 -10.64 -8.49
C LYS A 100 -27.06 -10.90 -9.38
N GLU A 101 -26.38 -9.83 -9.78
CA GLU A 101 -25.15 -9.87 -10.58
C GLU A 101 -23.94 -10.07 -9.66
N TRP A 102 -23.90 -11.22 -8.97
CA TRP A 102 -22.90 -11.53 -7.97
C TRP A 102 -21.87 -12.56 -8.44
N LEU A 103 -20.65 -12.41 -7.94
CA LEU A 103 -19.53 -13.33 -8.15
C LEU A 103 -18.96 -13.80 -6.82
N LEU A 104 -18.40 -15.01 -6.82
CA LEU A 104 -17.65 -15.54 -5.68
C LEU A 104 -16.16 -15.57 -6.03
N ILE A 105 -15.33 -14.86 -5.25
CA ILE A 105 -13.87 -14.84 -5.37
C ILE A 105 -13.25 -14.82 -3.98
N ASP A 106 -12.32 -15.73 -3.70
CA ASP A 106 -11.64 -15.86 -2.39
C ASP A 106 -12.61 -15.96 -1.20
N ASP A 107 -13.68 -16.75 -1.37
CA ASP A 107 -14.79 -16.88 -0.40
C ASP A 107 -15.59 -15.60 -0.14
N PHE A 108 -15.34 -14.51 -0.86
CA PHE A 108 -16.13 -13.29 -0.79
C PHE A 108 -17.17 -13.24 -1.90
N VAL A 109 -18.37 -12.82 -1.55
CA VAL A 109 -19.42 -12.47 -2.50
C VAL A 109 -19.23 -11.01 -2.90
N LEU A 110 -19.11 -10.78 -4.21
CA LEU A 110 -18.92 -9.47 -4.81
C LEU A 110 -20.18 -9.07 -5.58
N ASP A 111 -20.68 -7.86 -5.33
CA ASP A 111 -21.70 -7.25 -6.20
C ASP A 111 -21.00 -6.50 -7.32
N VAL A 112 -21.20 -6.96 -8.56
CA VAL A 112 -20.54 -6.39 -9.73
C VAL A 112 -21.50 -5.67 -10.66
N LYS A 113 -22.73 -5.40 -10.23
CA LYS A 113 -23.76 -4.73 -11.06
C LYS A 113 -23.23 -3.45 -11.71
N ASP A 114 -22.68 -2.53 -10.91
CA ASP A 114 -22.21 -1.24 -11.42
C ASP A 114 -20.84 -1.33 -12.12
N PHE A 115 -20.10 -2.41 -11.89
CA PHE A 115 -18.77 -2.63 -12.48
C PHE A 115 -18.82 -3.38 -13.82
N THR A 116 -19.91 -4.11 -14.09
CA THR A 116 -19.97 -5.07 -15.20
C THR A 116 -19.66 -4.44 -16.56
N SER A 117 -20.19 -3.25 -16.84
CA SER A 117 -19.96 -2.52 -18.09
C SER A 117 -18.57 -1.91 -18.20
N ALA A 118 -17.91 -1.67 -17.07
CA ALA A 118 -16.58 -1.06 -17.00
C ALA A 118 -15.44 -2.10 -17.00
N HIS A 119 -15.77 -3.40 -16.94
CA HIS A 119 -14.77 -4.45 -16.86
C HIS A 119 -13.90 -4.53 -18.12
N PRO A 120 -12.56 -4.39 -18.02
CA PRO A 120 -11.68 -4.38 -19.19
C PRO A 120 -11.67 -5.69 -19.99
N GLY A 121 -11.96 -6.83 -19.35
CA GLY A 121 -12.10 -8.12 -20.02
C GLY A 121 -13.44 -8.30 -20.75
N GLY A 122 -14.32 -7.31 -20.67
CA GLY A 122 -15.65 -7.32 -21.26
C GLY A 122 -16.73 -7.87 -20.32
N GLU A 123 -17.94 -7.37 -20.52
CA GLU A 123 -19.15 -7.71 -19.77
C GLU A 123 -19.57 -9.18 -19.95
N LYS A 124 -19.47 -9.70 -21.18
CA LYS A 124 -19.90 -11.08 -21.50
C LYS A 124 -19.20 -12.13 -20.64
N ILE A 125 -17.92 -11.91 -20.33
CA ILE A 125 -17.16 -12.83 -19.49
C ILE A 125 -17.70 -12.80 -18.06
N LEU A 126 -17.90 -11.61 -17.47
CA LEU A 126 -18.47 -11.50 -16.12
C LEU A 126 -19.84 -12.15 -16.02
N ARG A 127 -20.73 -11.89 -16.97
CA ARG A 127 -22.08 -12.49 -17.00
C ARG A 127 -22.05 -14.02 -17.03
N ALA A 128 -21.07 -14.61 -17.72
CA ALA A 128 -20.92 -16.07 -17.78
C ALA A 128 -20.50 -16.69 -16.43
N TYR A 129 -20.01 -15.88 -15.48
CA TYR A 129 -19.53 -16.29 -14.17
C TYR A 129 -20.46 -15.92 -13.02
N TYR A 130 -21.58 -15.23 -13.27
CA TYR A 130 -22.57 -14.95 -12.21
C TYR A 130 -23.00 -16.23 -11.51
N GLY A 131 -23.00 -16.19 -10.17
CA GLY A 131 -23.34 -17.35 -9.35
C GLY A 131 -22.28 -18.44 -9.33
N LYS A 132 -21.07 -18.21 -9.85
CA LYS A 132 -19.98 -19.20 -9.84
C LYS A 132 -18.80 -18.73 -9.00
N ASP A 133 -18.07 -19.71 -8.47
CA ASP A 133 -16.72 -19.47 -7.95
C ASP A 133 -15.77 -19.19 -9.12
N SER A 134 -15.30 -17.95 -9.17
CA SER A 134 -14.42 -17.42 -10.20
C SER A 134 -12.98 -17.30 -9.72
N THR A 135 -12.66 -17.77 -8.52
CA THR A 135 -11.32 -17.65 -7.90
C THR A 135 -10.24 -18.17 -8.83
N LYS A 136 -10.39 -19.40 -9.33
CA LYS A 136 -9.41 -19.99 -10.27
C LYS A 136 -9.29 -19.19 -11.57
N ALA A 137 -10.40 -18.72 -12.13
CA ALA A 137 -10.40 -17.95 -13.36
C ALA A 137 -9.69 -16.59 -13.19
N PHE A 138 -9.83 -15.98 -12.00
CA PHE A 138 -9.26 -14.69 -11.65
C PHE A 138 -7.75 -14.72 -11.38
N TYR A 139 -7.22 -15.84 -10.88
CA TYR A 139 -5.80 -16.05 -10.54
C TYR A 139 -5.02 -16.87 -11.59
N GLY A 140 -5.31 -16.69 -12.87
CA GLY A 140 -4.52 -17.27 -13.96
C GLY A 140 -5.12 -18.50 -14.63
N GLY A 141 -6.30 -18.96 -14.20
CA GLY A 141 -7.06 -19.98 -14.93
C GLY A 141 -7.65 -19.46 -16.25
N LEU A 142 -7.97 -18.17 -16.30
CA LEU A 142 -8.34 -17.47 -17.54
C LEU A 142 -7.48 -16.23 -17.72
N ASN A 143 -7.41 -15.39 -16.69
CA ASN A 143 -6.58 -14.19 -16.65
C ASN A 143 -5.85 -14.12 -15.32
N ASN A 144 -4.61 -13.66 -15.33
CA ASN A 144 -3.85 -13.40 -14.09
C ASN A 144 -3.95 -11.92 -13.75
N HIS A 145 -4.98 -11.55 -12.97
CA HIS A 145 -5.26 -10.15 -12.67
C HIS A 145 -4.12 -9.48 -11.89
N THR A 146 -3.89 -8.20 -12.20
CA THR A 146 -2.86 -7.37 -11.58
C THR A 146 -3.13 -7.15 -10.09
N LYS A 147 -2.11 -6.68 -9.36
CA LYS A 147 -2.26 -6.29 -7.95
C LYS A 147 -3.35 -5.22 -7.76
N ALA A 148 -3.44 -4.26 -8.69
CA ALA A 148 -4.45 -3.21 -8.62
C ALA A 148 -5.87 -3.78 -8.74
N ALA A 149 -6.11 -4.70 -9.68
CA ALA A 149 -7.40 -5.36 -9.83
C ALA A 149 -7.77 -6.21 -8.60
N ARG A 150 -6.79 -6.89 -7.99
CA ARG A 150 -6.97 -7.63 -6.73
C ARG A 150 -7.38 -6.70 -5.57
N THR A 151 -6.74 -5.53 -5.48
CA THR A 151 -7.11 -4.51 -4.49
C THR A 151 -8.52 -4.00 -4.73
N MET A 152 -8.90 -3.74 -5.98
CA MET A 152 -10.23 -3.24 -6.32
C MET A 152 -11.36 -4.20 -5.91
N LEU A 153 -11.11 -5.51 -5.82
CA LEU A 153 -12.11 -6.46 -5.34
C LEU A 153 -12.66 -6.09 -3.96
N SER A 154 -11.86 -5.49 -3.07
CA SER A 154 -12.32 -5.13 -1.72
C SER A 154 -13.46 -4.11 -1.73
N MET A 155 -13.53 -3.27 -2.77
CA MET A 155 -14.58 -2.28 -2.97
C MET A 155 -15.93 -2.91 -3.34
N LEU A 156 -15.92 -4.13 -3.87
CA LEU A 156 -17.10 -4.82 -4.41
C LEU A 156 -17.66 -5.86 -3.44
N ARG A 157 -16.95 -6.13 -2.33
CA ARG A 157 -17.36 -7.17 -1.37
C ARG A 157 -18.59 -6.75 -0.60
N ILE A 158 -19.56 -7.67 -0.53
CA ILE A 158 -20.79 -7.48 0.22
C ILE A 158 -21.00 -8.52 1.32
N ALA A 159 -20.35 -9.69 1.21
CA ALA A 159 -20.46 -10.75 2.19
C ALA A 159 -19.30 -11.75 2.09
N LYS A 160 -19.19 -12.63 3.08
CA LYS A 160 -18.28 -13.80 3.07
C LYS A 160 -19.10 -15.10 3.11
N ILE A 161 -18.67 -16.10 2.35
CA ILE A 161 -19.26 -17.44 2.38
C ILE A 161 -18.82 -18.17 3.66
N GLU A 162 -19.78 -18.72 4.38
CA GLU A 162 -19.51 -19.65 5.48
C GLU A 162 -19.01 -20.98 4.90
N LYS A 163 -17.81 -21.39 5.30
CA LYS A 163 -17.35 -22.76 5.07
C LYS A 163 -17.90 -23.62 6.18
N ASN A 164 -18.75 -24.58 5.83
CA ASN A 164 -19.03 -25.69 6.73
C ASN A 164 -17.73 -26.48 6.87
N GLU A 165 -17.13 -26.43 8.06
CA GLU A 165 -16.00 -27.29 8.45
C GLU A 165 -16.42 -28.77 8.49
#